data_AF-A0A7N8XR50-F1
#
_entry.id   AF-A0A7N8XR50-F1
#
_cell.length_a   1.000
_cell.length_b   1.000
_cell.length_c   1.000
_cell.angle_alpha   90.00
_cell.angle_beta   90.00
_cell.angle_gamma   90.00
#
_symmetry.space_group_name_H-M   'P 1'
#
loop_
_entity.id
_entity.type
_entity.pdbx_description
1 polymer ?
#
loop_
_entity_poly.entity_id
_entity_poly.type
_entity_poly.pdbx_seq_one_letter_code
_entity_poly.pdbx_strand_id
1 'polypeptide(L)'
;MRSLNYVQRVSLDFVGTLFPHAICLGDADNDSLNELVVGDTSGKLLVYKNDDCRPWITRTCVGMLTCVAVGDVCNKGKNLVVAVGAEGWFHLFDLTAANASKADSSSQHELLSSDDQKPFFTQHIPANTKVILISDIDGDGRCELVVGYTDRVVRAFRWEEPSDSSDAGSGQLVLLKKWLLEGQVDSLSVNPGPEGLPELMVSQPGCGYAILLCSWTQQDSKCADFFAYSEGPSRDVVLHLTTGRIHNKNVSTHLIGSISKGSKEESSKCGLFALCTLDGTLKLMDSSEQLLWSVQVDHQLFALQKLDVTGDGREEVVACAWDGQTYIIDHNRTVVRFQFDENVNAFCAGQYTCKEGKNSPCLVYVSFNHKIYIYWKVELERMESTNLLRVLEEKPEFKNHLKALGVGEYTSLESVITKLIQDVNYRDFNSDFIVIIHCYCSCIFSHCSYRVI
;
A
#
# COMPACT_ATOMS: atom_id res chain seq x y z
N MET A 1 -13.35 -15.31 -10.29
CA MET A 1 -12.65 -14.02 -10.38
C MET A 1 -13.57 -13.03 -11.07
N ARG A 2 -13.89 -11.92 -10.42
CA ARG A 2 -14.77 -10.86 -10.96
C ARG A 2 -13.90 -9.78 -11.59
N SER A 3 -14.30 -9.22 -12.74
CA SER A 3 -13.62 -8.06 -13.33
C SER A 3 -14.33 -6.77 -12.92
N LEU A 4 -13.57 -5.70 -12.71
CA LEU A 4 -14.04 -4.35 -12.41
C LEU A 4 -13.57 -3.36 -13.46
N ASN A 5 -14.27 -2.24 -13.53
CA ASN A 5 -13.86 -1.04 -14.24
C ASN A 5 -14.04 0.17 -13.30
N TYR A 6 -12.94 0.82 -12.93
CA TYR A 6 -12.99 2.09 -12.22
C TYR A 6 -13.07 3.25 -13.24
N VAL A 7 -14.00 4.17 -13.02
CA VAL A 7 -14.25 5.29 -13.94
C VAL A 7 -13.58 6.58 -13.46
N GLN A 8 -13.51 6.77 -12.14
CA GLN A 8 -13.00 7.99 -11.54
C GLN A 8 -11.47 7.98 -11.54
N ARG A 9 -10.88 8.78 -12.43
CA ARG A 9 -9.43 8.93 -12.53
C ARG A 9 -8.98 10.37 -12.74
N VAL A 10 -7.79 10.67 -12.25
CA VAL A 10 -7.03 11.90 -12.51
C VAL A 10 -5.73 11.51 -13.21
N SER A 11 -5.29 12.32 -14.17
CA SER A 11 -4.01 12.17 -14.86
C SER A 11 -3.11 13.32 -14.45
N LEU A 12 -1.97 13.00 -13.87
CA LEU A 12 -0.94 13.95 -13.49
C LEU A 12 0.18 13.95 -14.54
N ASP A 13 0.74 15.11 -14.80
CA ASP A 13 1.85 15.30 -15.73
C ASP A 13 3.16 14.99 -15.00
N PHE A 14 3.88 13.95 -15.44
CA PHE A 14 5.14 13.54 -14.83
C PHE A 14 6.22 13.36 -15.91
N VAL A 15 7.09 14.36 -16.05
CA VAL A 15 8.18 14.33 -17.03
C VAL A 15 9.41 13.71 -16.41
N GLY A 16 9.52 12.39 -16.50
CA GLY A 16 10.68 11.65 -16.01
C GLY A 16 10.50 10.14 -16.08
N THR A 17 11.46 9.43 -15.49
CA THR A 17 11.35 8.02 -15.12
C THR A 17 11.61 7.91 -13.63
N LEU A 18 11.11 6.85 -13.00
CA LEU A 18 11.28 6.62 -11.57
C LEU A 18 11.52 5.14 -11.29
N PHE A 19 12.21 4.87 -10.18
CA PHE A 19 12.38 3.52 -9.65
C PHE A 19 11.11 3.05 -8.91
N PRO A 20 10.81 1.75 -8.85
CA PRO A 20 9.57 1.25 -8.23
C PRO A 20 9.31 1.73 -6.79
N HIS A 21 10.35 1.98 -5.99
CA HIS A 21 10.24 2.47 -4.60
C HIS A 21 10.39 4.00 -4.48
N ALA A 22 10.48 4.74 -5.58
CA ALA A 22 10.55 6.20 -5.62
C ALA A 22 9.15 6.85 -5.73
N ILE A 23 8.12 6.17 -5.21
CA ILE A 23 6.75 6.67 -5.11
C ILE A 23 6.16 6.29 -3.75
N CYS A 24 5.47 7.23 -3.09
CA CYS A 24 4.74 6.93 -1.86
C CYS A 24 3.55 7.88 -1.66
N LEU A 25 2.57 7.41 -0.88
CA LEU A 25 1.43 8.18 -0.42
C LEU A 25 1.58 8.45 1.08
N GLY A 26 1.32 9.68 1.51
CA GLY A 26 1.36 10.03 2.93
C GLY A 26 1.14 11.52 3.15
N ASP A 27 0.78 11.87 4.39
CA ASP A 27 0.60 13.24 4.85
C ASP A 27 1.96 13.93 4.96
N ALA A 28 2.35 14.62 3.89
CA ALA A 28 3.67 15.19 3.70
C ALA A 28 3.80 16.60 4.30
N ASP A 29 2.67 17.30 4.48
CA ASP A 29 2.63 18.67 5.02
C ASP A 29 1.92 18.80 6.38
N ASN A 30 1.57 17.67 6.99
CA ASN A 30 1.00 17.52 8.33
C ASN A 30 -0.42 18.13 8.47
N ASP A 31 -1.23 18.06 7.42
CA ASP A 31 -2.62 18.53 7.43
C ASP A 31 -3.67 17.40 7.58
N SER A 32 -3.21 16.16 7.82
CA SER A 32 -4.01 14.93 7.89
C SER A 32 -4.61 14.45 6.56
N LEU A 33 -4.29 15.10 5.44
CA LEU A 33 -4.62 14.68 4.09
C LEU A 33 -3.37 14.11 3.43
N ASN A 34 -3.51 13.00 2.70
CA ASN A 34 -2.36 12.35 2.08
C ASN A 34 -2.07 12.95 0.70
N GLU A 35 -0.81 13.30 0.48
CA GLU A 35 -0.23 13.66 -0.80
C GLU A 35 0.43 12.48 -1.50
N LEU A 36 0.74 12.68 -2.78
CA LEU A 36 1.55 11.77 -3.58
C LEU A 36 2.95 12.36 -3.74
N VAL A 37 3.95 11.66 -3.23
CA VAL A 37 5.37 12.02 -3.34
C VAL A 37 6.05 11.11 -4.35
N VAL A 38 6.78 11.71 -5.28
CA VAL A 38 7.46 11.03 -6.39
C VAL A 38 8.89 11.52 -6.53
N GLY A 39 9.85 10.62 -6.54
CA GLY A 39 11.24 10.92 -6.89
C GLY A 39 11.55 10.45 -8.32
N ASP A 40 12.17 11.31 -9.12
CA ASP A 40 12.62 10.95 -10.46
C ASP A 40 14.11 10.57 -10.52
N THR A 41 14.51 9.98 -11.64
CA THR A 41 15.92 9.65 -11.93
C THR A 41 16.78 10.87 -12.24
N SER A 42 16.21 12.06 -12.40
CA SER A 42 16.96 13.31 -12.61
C SER A 42 17.34 14.01 -11.29
N GLY A 43 16.86 13.50 -10.16
CA GLY A 43 17.08 14.06 -8.84
C GLY A 43 16.00 15.03 -8.39
N LYS A 44 14.85 15.10 -9.07
CA LYS A 44 13.72 15.92 -8.65
C LYS A 44 12.75 15.11 -7.80
N LEU A 45 12.40 15.70 -6.66
CA LEU A 45 11.32 15.27 -5.80
C LEU A 45 10.09 16.13 -6.11
N LEU A 46 8.99 15.48 -6.46
CA LEU A 46 7.73 16.09 -6.88
C LEU A 46 6.64 15.67 -5.90
N VAL A 47 5.90 16.65 -5.38
CA VAL A 47 4.78 16.41 -4.46
C VAL A 47 3.50 16.88 -5.14
N TYR A 48 2.53 15.99 -5.30
CA TYR A 48 1.22 16.27 -5.89
C TYR A 48 0.16 16.24 -4.79
N LYS A 49 -0.70 17.27 -4.80
CA LYS A 49 -1.78 17.46 -3.82
C LYS A 49 -3.09 17.64 -4.58
N ASN A 50 -4.19 17.07 -4.05
CA ASN A 50 -5.54 17.15 -4.62
C ASN A 50 -5.69 16.54 -6.03
N ASP A 51 -6.29 17.27 -6.96
CA ASP A 51 -6.53 16.85 -8.36
C ASP A 51 -5.73 17.69 -9.37
N ASP A 52 -4.78 18.48 -8.88
CA ASP A 52 -3.93 19.32 -9.71
C ASP A 52 -3.00 18.46 -10.58
N CYS A 53 -3.06 18.64 -11.90
CA CYS A 53 -2.23 17.87 -12.82
C CYS A 53 -0.72 18.15 -12.67
N ARG A 54 -0.35 19.25 -12.00
CA ARG A 54 1.03 19.69 -11.82
C ARG A 54 1.48 19.48 -10.38
N PRO A 55 2.79 19.26 -10.15
CA PRO A 55 3.31 19.15 -8.79
C PRO A 55 3.04 20.45 -8.02
N TRP A 56 2.57 20.31 -6.78
CA TRP A 56 2.44 21.40 -5.83
C TRP A 56 3.82 21.92 -5.41
N ILE A 57 4.77 21.01 -5.17
CA ILE A 57 6.15 21.33 -4.79
C ILE A 57 7.10 20.51 -5.66
N THR A 58 8.15 21.17 -6.14
CA THR A 58 9.32 20.52 -6.73
C THR A 58 10.55 20.87 -5.88
N ARG A 59 11.40 19.87 -5.60
CA ARG A 59 12.68 20.04 -4.91
C ARG A 59 13.77 19.30 -5.65
N THR A 60 14.94 19.91 -5.74
CA THR A 60 16.11 19.29 -6.37
C THR A 60 16.97 18.63 -5.31
N CYS A 61 17.28 17.34 -5.51
CA CYS A 61 18.14 16.52 -4.70
C CYS A 61 19.45 16.23 -5.44
N VAL A 62 20.47 15.80 -4.70
CA VAL A 62 21.73 15.36 -5.29
C VAL A 62 21.60 13.90 -5.72
N GLY A 63 21.81 13.64 -7.01
CA GLY A 63 21.84 12.27 -7.55
C GLY A 63 20.48 11.72 -7.96
N MET A 64 20.46 10.46 -8.43
CA MET A 64 19.24 9.82 -8.94
C MET A 64 18.41 9.26 -7.77
N LEU A 65 17.15 9.68 -7.60
CA LEU A 65 16.33 9.22 -6.48
C LEU A 65 15.86 7.79 -6.68
N THR A 66 16.26 6.89 -5.78
CA THR A 66 15.87 5.47 -5.82
C THR A 66 14.69 5.16 -4.91
N CYS A 67 14.55 5.90 -3.81
CA CYS A 67 13.53 5.66 -2.79
C CYS A 67 12.98 6.97 -2.23
N VAL A 68 11.68 6.98 -1.94
CA VAL A 68 11.01 8.07 -1.22
C VAL A 68 10.08 7.50 -0.15
N ALA A 69 9.93 8.22 0.96
CA ALA A 69 9.02 7.85 2.05
C ALA A 69 8.55 9.11 2.78
N VAL A 70 7.42 8.98 3.47
CA VAL A 70 6.86 10.01 4.34
C VAL A 70 6.66 9.38 5.71
N GLY A 71 7.11 10.05 6.77
CA GLY A 71 6.91 9.58 8.14
C GLY A 71 7.69 10.37 9.19
N ASP A 72 7.46 10.06 10.45
CA ASP A 72 8.09 10.74 11.60
C ASP A 72 9.49 10.20 11.90
N VAL A 73 10.45 10.50 11.03
CA VAL A 73 11.86 10.06 11.18
C VAL A 73 12.52 10.66 12.43
N CYS A 74 12.12 11.88 12.80
CA CYS A 74 12.73 12.62 13.91
C CYS A 74 12.09 12.33 15.27
N ASN A 75 11.03 11.51 15.33
CA ASN A 75 10.29 11.18 16.55
C ASN A 75 9.73 12.42 17.27
N LYS A 76 9.22 13.38 16.51
CA LYS A 76 8.65 14.64 17.01
C LYS A 76 7.14 14.76 16.81
N GLY A 77 6.48 13.69 16.35
CA GLY A 77 5.08 13.68 15.97
C GLY A 77 4.81 14.46 14.69
N LYS A 78 5.81 14.62 13.81
CA LYS A 78 5.68 15.32 12.53
C LYS A 78 6.25 14.47 11.40
N ASN A 79 5.47 14.31 10.34
CA ASN A 79 5.90 13.66 9.13
C ASN A 79 6.86 14.56 8.35
N LEU A 80 7.96 13.97 7.89
CA LEU A 80 8.92 14.57 7.00
C LEU A 80 9.04 13.71 5.74
N VAL A 81 9.40 14.36 4.63
CA VAL A 81 9.62 13.66 3.37
C VAL A 81 11.08 13.26 3.26
N VAL A 82 11.32 11.96 3.11
CA VAL A 82 12.63 11.36 2.91
C VAL A 82 12.84 11.07 1.44
N ALA A 83 13.99 11.46 0.91
CA ALA A 83 14.44 11.11 -0.43
C ALA A 83 15.88 10.59 -0.38
N VAL A 84 16.11 9.41 -0.97
CA VAL A 84 17.44 8.78 -1.01
C VAL A 84 17.90 8.60 -2.44
N GLY A 85 19.14 9.04 -2.71
CA GLY A 85 19.80 8.88 -3.99
C GLY A 85 20.57 7.56 -4.14
N ALA A 86 20.78 7.11 -5.37
CA ALA A 86 21.58 5.93 -5.70
C ALA A 86 23.03 6.03 -5.18
N GLU A 87 23.55 7.24 -5.08
CA GLU A 87 24.89 7.57 -4.60
C GLU A 87 25.00 7.52 -3.07
N GLY A 88 23.89 7.37 -2.35
CA GLY A 88 23.85 7.33 -0.89
C GLY A 88 23.57 8.68 -0.23
N TRP A 89 23.17 9.71 -0.97
CA TRP A 89 22.71 10.97 -0.38
C TRP A 89 21.31 10.80 0.20
N PHE A 90 21.20 10.93 1.52
CA PHE A 90 19.94 11.00 2.26
C PHE A 90 19.52 12.46 2.41
N HIS A 91 18.31 12.80 1.98
CA HIS A 91 17.73 14.13 2.09
C HIS A 91 16.43 14.08 2.88
N LEU A 92 16.27 15.01 3.80
CA LEU A 92 15.06 15.20 4.60
C LEU A 92 14.45 16.56 4.25
N PHE A 93 13.13 16.60 4.02
CA PHE A 93 12.41 17.83 3.70
C PHE A 93 11.25 18.03 4.68
N ASP A 94 11.19 19.22 5.29
CA ASP A 94 10.03 19.70 6.03
C ASP A 94 9.17 20.57 5.11
N LEU A 95 7.98 20.09 4.77
CA LEU A 95 7.06 20.80 3.88
C LEU A 95 6.02 21.63 4.63
N THR A 96 6.03 21.62 5.97
CA THR A 96 5.07 22.39 6.81
C THR A 96 5.11 23.88 6.50
N ALA A 97 6.30 24.42 6.19
CA ALA A 97 6.50 25.83 5.85
C ALA A 97 5.92 26.24 4.48
N ALA A 98 5.73 25.28 3.56
CA ALA A 98 5.17 25.58 2.25
C ALA A 98 3.70 26.03 2.34
N ASN A 99 2.94 25.51 3.31
CA ASN A 99 1.56 25.92 3.59
C ASN A 99 1.45 27.36 4.14
N ALA A 100 2.41 27.78 4.97
CA ALA A 100 2.41 29.14 5.52
C ALA A 100 2.56 30.22 4.43
N SER A 101 3.34 29.93 3.37
CA SER A 101 3.60 30.89 2.29
C SER A 101 2.40 31.19 1.38
N LYS A 102 1.38 30.31 1.35
CA LYS A 102 0.14 30.53 0.57
C LYS A 102 -0.94 31.32 1.33
N ALA A 103 -0.89 31.37 2.66
CA ALA A 103 -1.90 32.09 3.45
C ALA A 103 -1.79 33.62 3.33
N ASP A 104 -0.60 34.15 3.03
CA ASP A 104 -0.33 35.60 3.03
C ASP A 104 -0.31 36.27 1.64
N SER A 105 -0.51 35.53 0.54
CA SER A 105 -0.37 36.08 -0.83
C SER A 105 -1.70 36.34 -1.54
N SER A 106 -2.48 37.29 -1.00
CA SER A 106 -3.62 37.94 -1.70
C SER A 106 -3.23 39.29 -2.34
N SER A 107 -1.99 39.44 -2.80
CA SER A 107 -1.58 40.62 -3.59
C SER A 107 -0.60 40.26 -4.70
N GLN A 108 -0.92 40.74 -5.90
CA GLN A 108 -0.20 40.55 -7.15
C GLN A 108 1.19 41.21 -7.09
N HIS A 109 2.27 40.45 -7.33
CA HIS A 109 3.27 40.70 -8.38
C HIS A 109 4.53 39.81 -8.23
N GLU A 110 5.01 39.34 -9.39
CA GLU A 110 6.37 38.93 -9.74
C GLU A 110 6.92 37.53 -9.35
N LEU A 111 6.99 36.71 -10.40
CA LEU A 111 7.91 35.60 -10.67
C LEU A 111 9.35 35.83 -10.16
N LEU A 112 9.64 35.49 -8.90
CA LEU A 112 11.00 35.22 -8.42
C LEU A 112 10.99 34.10 -7.34
N SER A 113 11.43 32.90 -7.75
CA SER A 113 12.07 31.83 -6.94
C SER A 113 11.40 31.36 -5.64
N SER A 114 10.40 30.48 -5.73
CA SER A 114 9.96 29.63 -4.59
C SER A 114 10.55 28.20 -4.63
N ASP A 115 11.51 27.94 -5.53
CA ASP A 115 11.80 26.60 -6.04
C ASP A 115 13.06 25.91 -5.45
N ASP A 116 13.90 26.62 -4.69
CA ASP A 116 15.16 26.07 -4.16
C ASP A 116 15.27 26.21 -2.63
N GLN A 117 14.29 25.70 -1.88
CA GLN A 117 14.57 25.39 -0.47
C GLN A 117 15.49 24.17 -0.42
N LYS A 118 16.67 24.38 0.17
CA LYS A 118 17.60 23.31 0.49
C LYS A 118 16.91 22.28 1.41
N PRO A 119 17.29 21.00 1.32
CA PRO A 119 16.82 19.98 2.24
C PRO A 119 17.03 20.43 3.68
N PHE A 120 16.07 20.13 4.55
CA PHE A 120 16.13 20.41 5.98
C PHE A 120 17.36 19.74 6.60
N PHE A 121 17.67 18.52 6.17
CA PHE A 121 18.86 17.80 6.57
C PHE A 121 19.43 16.98 5.42
N THR A 122 20.74 16.80 5.38
CA THR A 122 21.40 15.91 4.43
C THR A 122 22.54 15.16 5.09
N GLN A 123 22.57 13.84 4.87
CA GLN A 123 23.63 12.97 5.36
C GLN A 123 24.01 11.97 4.27
N HIS A 124 25.28 11.58 4.24
CA HIS A 124 25.73 10.50 3.37
C HIS A 124 25.54 9.16 4.08
N ILE A 125 24.67 8.32 3.53
CA ILE A 125 24.55 6.90 3.87
C ILE A 125 25.24 6.06 2.77
N PRO A 126 25.43 4.75 2.97
CA PRO A 126 26.01 3.90 1.94
C PRO A 126 25.21 3.93 0.62
N ALA A 127 25.90 3.79 -0.51
CA ALA A 127 25.29 3.84 -1.83
C ALA A 127 24.45 2.59 -2.16
N ASN A 128 23.72 2.65 -3.28
CA ASN A 128 22.87 1.58 -3.82
C ASN A 128 21.68 1.21 -2.91
N THR A 129 21.07 2.22 -2.30
CA THR A 129 19.80 2.06 -1.59
C THR A 129 18.69 1.66 -2.57
N LYS A 130 17.97 0.60 -2.24
CA LYS A 130 16.90 0.02 -3.06
C LYS A 130 15.51 0.24 -2.48
N VAL A 131 15.37 0.14 -1.16
CA VAL A 131 14.10 0.28 -0.45
C VAL A 131 14.33 0.91 0.93
N ILE A 132 13.36 1.69 1.40
CA ILE A 132 13.36 2.29 2.73
C ILE A 132 12.05 1.97 3.45
N LEU A 133 12.11 1.91 4.77
CA LEU A 133 10.97 1.74 5.67
C LEU A 133 11.17 2.63 6.89
N ILE A 134 10.14 3.38 7.25
CA ILE A 134 10.10 4.18 8.48
C ILE A 134 9.04 3.54 9.36
N SER A 135 9.45 2.93 10.47
CA SER A 135 8.54 2.25 11.40
C SER A 135 9.27 2.00 12.72
N ASP A 136 8.51 1.88 13.80
CA ASP A 136 8.99 1.26 15.02
C ASP A 136 9.28 -0.22 14.75
N ILE A 137 10.56 -0.61 14.83
CA ILE A 137 11.00 -1.98 14.59
C ILE A 137 11.38 -2.74 15.87
N ASP A 138 11.45 -2.04 17.00
CA ASP A 138 11.94 -2.61 18.25
C ASP A 138 10.95 -2.49 19.42
N GLY A 139 9.81 -1.85 19.20
CA GLY A 139 8.69 -1.71 20.12
C GLY A 139 8.88 -0.61 21.16
N ASP A 140 9.85 0.30 20.98
CA ASP A 140 10.12 1.38 21.93
C ASP A 140 9.24 2.63 21.72
N GLY A 141 8.36 2.60 20.71
CA GLY A 141 7.46 3.70 20.36
C GLY A 141 8.10 4.80 19.53
N ARG A 142 9.38 4.66 19.14
CA ARG A 142 10.07 5.53 18.19
C ARG A 142 10.18 4.83 16.84
N CYS A 143 10.15 5.62 15.78
CA CYS A 143 10.38 5.16 14.42
C CYS A 143 11.87 5.10 14.11
N GLU A 144 12.29 3.98 13.53
CA GLU A 144 13.60 3.78 12.92
C GLU A 144 13.51 3.93 11.40
N LEU A 145 14.62 4.35 10.79
CA LEU A 145 14.82 4.31 9.36
C LEU A 145 15.56 3.01 8.99
N VAL A 146 14.86 2.08 8.35
CA VAL A 146 15.45 0.86 7.81
C VAL A 146 15.71 1.02 6.32
N VAL A 147 16.92 0.69 5.91
CA VAL A 147 17.39 0.84 4.53
C VAL A 147 17.86 -0.51 4.00
N GLY A 148 17.24 -0.97 2.92
CA GLY A 148 17.64 -2.15 2.16
C GLY A 148 18.48 -1.77 0.94
N TYR A 149 19.59 -2.48 0.75
CA TYR A 149 20.56 -2.22 -0.31
C TYR A 149 20.54 -3.34 -1.36
N THR A 150 21.08 -3.07 -2.56
CA THR A 150 21.20 -4.07 -3.63
C THR A 150 22.25 -5.16 -3.35
N ASP A 151 23.11 -4.97 -2.34
CA ASP A 151 24.19 -5.89 -1.98
C ASP A 151 23.79 -6.91 -0.90
N ARG A 152 22.48 -7.12 -0.69
CA ARG A 152 21.89 -8.04 0.31
C ARG A 152 22.11 -7.58 1.75
N VAL A 153 22.42 -6.31 1.95
CA VAL A 153 22.55 -5.71 3.28
C VAL A 153 21.25 -5.00 3.63
N VAL A 154 20.88 -5.05 4.90
CA VAL A 154 19.89 -4.16 5.51
C VAL A 154 20.57 -3.43 6.66
N ARG A 155 20.28 -2.12 6.82
CA ARG A 155 20.75 -1.32 7.96
C ARG A 155 19.57 -0.61 8.62
N ALA A 156 19.57 -0.57 9.94
CA ALA A 156 18.64 0.24 10.72
C ALA A 156 19.38 1.47 11.28
N PHE A 157 18.76 2.63 11.17
CA PHE A 157 19.24 3.89 11.69
C PHE A 157 18.19 4.49 12.63
N ARG A 158 18.64 5.19 13.67
CA ARG A 158 17.79 6.00 14.54
C ARG A 158 18.22 7.45 14.46
N TRP A 159 17.25 8.34 14.47
CA TRP A 159 17.51 9.77 14.58
C TRP A 159 17.88 10.13 16.01
N GLU A 160 19.04 10.74 16.20
CA GLU A 160 19.47 11.27 17.50
C GLU A 160 19.79 12.76 17.38
N GLU A 161 19.36 13.53 18.37
CA GLU A 161 19.67 14.96 18.46
C GLU A 161 20.82 15.17 19.44
N PRO A 162 21.88 15.88 19.06
CA PRO A 162 22.96 16.19 19.97
C PRO A 162 22.42 17.05 21.12
N SER A 163 22.79 16.70 22.36
CA SER A 163 22.31 17.34 23.59
C SER A 163 22.59 18.84 23.71
N ASP A 164 23.47 19.39 22.87
CA ASP A 164 24.12 20.69 23.08
C ASP A 164 23.70 21.78 22.09
N SER A 165 22.70 21.55 21.23
CA SER A 165 22.31 22.51 20.19
C SER A 165 20.87 23.01 20.36
N SER A 166 20.71 24.32 20.50
CA SER A 166 19.44 25.05 20.47
C SER A 166 18.85 25.23 19.05
N ASP A 167 19.48 24.65 18.02
CA ASP A 167 18.99 24.69 16.64
C ASP A 167 18.12 23.45 16.36
N ALA A 168 16.89 23.69 15.92
CA ALA A 168 15.86 22.66 15.71
C ALA A 168 16.14 21.69 14.54
N GLY A 169 17.37 21.62 14.00
CA GLY A 169 17.74 20.82 12.82
C GLY A 169 19.11 20.15 12.87
N SER A 170 19.71 19.98 14.05
CA SER A 170 21.07 19.47 14.24
C SER A 170 21.18 17.96 14.50
N GLY A 171 20.13 17.18 14.25
CA GLY A 171 20.17 15.73 14.48
C GLY A 171 21.03 14.97 13.45
N GLN A 172 21.30 13.70 13.73
CA GLN A 172 22.04 12.80 12.86
C GLN A 172 21.40 11.40 12.85
N LEU A 173 21.46 10.72 11.70
CA LEU A 173 21.16 9.29 11.64
C LEU A 173 22.33 8.48 12.17
N VAL A 174 22.09 7.79 13.28
CA VAL A 174 23.04 6.89 13.93
C VAL A 174 22.72 5.46 13.51
N LEU A 175 23.73 4.71 13.06
CA LEU A 175 23.58 3.31 12.68
C LEU A 175 23.36 2.45 13.92
N LEU A 176 22.22 1.77 14.01
CA LEU A 176 21.93 0.81 15.07
C LEU A 176 22.51 -0.57 14.76
N LYS A 177 22.19 -1.10 13.57
CA LYS A 177 22.60 -2.46 13.18
C LYS A 177 22.70 -2.64 11.68
N LYS A 178 23.51 -3.61 11.29
CA LYS A 178 23.68 -4.11 9.93
C LYS A 178 23.39 -5.62 9.90
N TRP A 179 22.49 -6.05 9.03
CA TRP A 179 22.25 -7.46 8.72
C TRP A 179 22.74 -7.78 7.31
N LEU A 180 23.27 -8.99 7.13
CA LEU A 180 23.66 -9.53 5.83
C LEU A 180 22.78 -10.74 5.52
N LEU A 181 22.13 -10.72 4.36
CA LEU A 181 21.20 -11.75 3.92
C LEU A 181 21.82 -12.67 2.86
N GLU A 182 21.28 -13.87 2.74
CA GLU A 182 21.71 -14.85 1.72
C GLU A 182 21.25 -14.41 0.32
N GLY A 183 20.01 -13.92 0.22
CA GLY A 183 19.36 -13.51 -1.02
C GLY A 183 19.16 -12.00 -1.17
N GLN A 184 18.75 -11.61 -2.37
CA GLN A 184 18.43 -10.22 -2.72
C GLN A 184 17.27 -9.69 -1.89
N VAL A 185 17.39 -8.44 -1.44
CA VAL A 185 16.33 -7.72 -0.73
C VAL A 185 15.46 -7.02 -1.77
N ASP A 186 14.15 -7.23 -1.72
CA ASP A 186 13.19 -6.53 -2.59
C ASP A 186 12.37 -5.53 -1.79
N SER A 187 11.81 -5.97 -0.67
CA SER A 187 10.86 -5.20 0.14
C SER A 187 11.12 -5.40 1.63
N LEU A 188 10.75 -4.40 2.41
CA LEU A 188 10.84 -4.37 3.87
C LEU A 188 9.45 -4.10 4.43
N SER A 189 9.09 -4.76 5.53
CA SER A 189 7.87 -4.46 6.27
C SER A 189 8.06 -4.80 7.74
N VAL A 190 7.30 -4.13 8.60
CA VAL A 190 7.07 -4.61 9.97
C VAL A 190 5.76 -5.38 10.00
N ASN A 191 5.72 -6.43 10.82
CA ASN A 191 4.51 -7.17 11.12
C ASN A 191 4.46 -7.50 12.62
N PRO A 192 3.32 -7.39 13.31
CA PRO A 192 3.20 -7.85 14.68
C PRO A 192 3.42 -9.36 14.75
N GLY A 193 4.42 -9.80 15.51
CA GLY A 193 4.70 -11.22 15.77
C GLY A 193 3.59 -11.88 16.60
N PRO A 194 3.74 -13.17 16.94
CA PRO A 194 2.74 -13.91 17.73
C PRO A 194 2.45 -13.30 19.11
N GLU A 195 3.42 -12.59 19.69
CA GLU A 195 3.29 -11.91 20.98
C GLU A 195 2.73 -10.47 20.85
N GLY A 196 2.55 -9.98 19.62
CA GLY A 196 2.13 -8.60 19.32
C GLY A 196 3.26 -7.58 19.28
N LEU A 197 4.51 -8.02 19.45
CA LEU A 197 5.70 -7.17 19.28
C LEU A 197 6.02 -6.98 17.78
N PRO A 198 6.56 -5.83 17.37
CA PRO A 198 6.93 -5.62 15.98
C PRO A 198 8.10 -6.54 15.57
N GLU A 199 7.95 -7.22 14.44
CA GLU A 199 9.00 -8.01 13.81
C GLU A 199 9.36 -7.40 12.45
N LEU A 200 10.64 -7.06 12.27
CA LEU A 200 11.16 -6.57 11.01
C LEU A 200 11.32 -7.74 10.03
N MET A 201 10.54 -7.71 8.96
CA MET A 201 10.52 -8.72 7.91
C MET A 201 11.16 -8.17 6.63
N VAL A 202 11.90 -9.03 5.93
CA VAL A 202 12.50 -8.72 4.65
C VAL A 202 12.22 -9.84 3.64
N SER A 203 11.84 -9.46 2.43
CA SER A 203 11.58 -10.46 1.39
C SER A 203 12.87 -11.15 0.92
N GLN A 204 12.76 -12.44 0.61
CA GLN A 204 13.85 -13.25 0.05
C GLN A 204 13.38 -13.96 -1.23
N PRO A 205 14.28 -14.25 -2.18
CA PRO A 205 13.93 -14.94 -3.42
C PRO A 205 13.25 -16.29 -3.18
N GLY A 206 12.38 -16.71 -4.10
CA GLY A 206 11.69 -17.99 -4.07
C GLY A 206 10.50 -18.06 -3.11
N CYS A 207 9.75 -16.97 -2.96
CA CYS A 207 8.63 -16.86 -2.00
C CYS A 207 9.07 -17.06 -0.54
N GLY A 208 10.32 -16.69 -0.23
CA GLY A 208 10.88 -16.71 1.12
C GLY A 208 10.83 -15.34 1.78
N TYR A 209 11.06 -15.31 3.07
CA TYR A 209 11.29 -14.09 3.83
C TYR A 209 12.24 -14.37 4.99
N ALA A 210 12.86 -13.33 5.54
CA ALA A 210 13.64 -13.44 6.75
C ALA A 210 13.13 -12.45 7.80
N ILE A 211 13.21 -12.85 9.07
CA ILE A 211 12.97 -11.99 10.22
C ILE A 211 14.32 -11.51 10.74
N LEU A 212 14.46 -10.19 10.89
CA LEU A 212 15.68 -9.53 11.34
C LEU A 212 15.55 -9.19 12.83
N LEU A 213 16.39 -9.80 13.66
CA LEU A 213 16.34 -9.62 15.10
C LEU A 213 17.08 -8.35 15.53
N CYS A 214 16.38 -7.52 16.29
CA CYS A 214 16.87 -6.28 16.91
C CYS A 214 17.66 -6.59 18.19
N SER A 215 18.83 -7.24 18.08
CA SER A 215 19.60 -7.71 19.25
C SER A 215 20.04 -6.61 20.24
N TRP A 216 19.97 -5.31 19.87
CA TRP A 216 20.32 -4.22 20.78
C TRP A 216 19.31 -4.06 21.93
N THR A 217 18.06 -4.49 21.74
CA THR A 217 17.06 -4.52 22.82
C THR A 217 17.33 -5.62 23.86
N GLN A 218 18.02 -6.69 23.46
CA GLN A 218 18.33 -7.80 24.36
C GLN A 218 19.47 -7.49 25.35
N GLN A 219 20.25 -6.43 25.14
CA GLN A 219 21.34 -6.05 26.05
C GLN A 219 20.86 -5.50 27.41
N ASP A 220 19.61 -5.04 27.50
CA ASP A 220 19.00 -4.61 28.78
C ASP A 220 18.37 -5.77 29.59
N SER A 221 18.30 -6.98 29.02
CA SER A 221 17.83 -8.18 29.71
C SER A 221 19.01 -8.98 30.26
N LYS A 222 19.49 -8.64 31.47
CA LYS A 222 20.43 -9.49 32.22
C LYS A 222 19.76 -10.81 32.63
N CYS A 223 19.73 -11.80 31.76
CA CYS A 223 19.62 -13.21 32.13
C CYS A 223 19.99 -14.16 30.96
N ALA A 224 21.27 -14.54 30.87
CA ALA A 224 21.74 -15.94 30.74
C ALA A 224 23.17 -15.99 30.17
N ASP A 225 24.08 -16.43 31.02
CA ASP A 225 25.41 -16.91 30.67
C ASP A 225 25.37 -18.12 29.72
N PHE A 226 26.50 -18.33 29.03
CA PHE A 226 26.88 -19.42 28.12
C PHE A 226 26.32 -19.31 26.69
N PHE A 227 27.12 -18.77 25.75
CA PHE A 227 27.87 -19.58 24.78
C PHE A 227 28.86 -18.70 23.99
N ALA A 228 30.03 -19.27 23.77
CA ALA A 228 31.25 -18.67 23.23
C ALA A 228 31.13 -17.99 21.85
N TYR A 229 32.04 -17.02 21.65
CA TYR A 229 32.46 -16.48 20.36
C TYR A 229 32.65 -17.60 19.32
N SER A 230 31.83 -17.57 18.28
CA SER A 230 31.97 -18.38 17.07
C SER A 230 31.45 -17.54 15.91
N GLU A 231 32.34 -17.17 15.00
CA GLU A 231 31.99 -16.65 13.68
C GLU A 231 31.28 -17.77 12.88
N GLY A 232 29.95 -17.76 12.95
CA GLY A 232 29.02 -18.59 12.18
C GLY A 232 27.88 -17.73 11.63
N PRO A 233 26.99 -18.26 10.76
CA PRO A 233 25.94 -17.48 10.11
C PRO A 233 25.15 -16.71 11.15
N SER A 234 25.01 -15.41 10.90
CA SER A 234 24.57 -14.41 11.88
C SER A 234 23.30 -14.86 12.59
N ARG A 235 23.37 -15.10 13.91
CA ARG A 235 22.23 -15.49 14.77
C ARG A 235 21.07 -14.48 14.76
N ASP A 236 21.26 -13.35 14.08
CA ASP A 236 20.36 -12.22 14.00
C ASP A 236 19.37 -12.29 12.82
N VAL A 237 19.50 -13.28 11.94
CA VAL A 237 18.65 -13.45 10.75
C VAL A 237 18.00 -14.82 10.80
N VAL A 238 16.67 -14.86 10.86
CA VAL A 238 15.89 -16.09 10.85
C VAL A 238 15.20 -16.23 9.49
N LEU A 239 15.71 -17.14 8.65
CA LEU A 239 15.18 -17.40 7.31
C LEU A 239 13.98 -18.35 7.37
N HIS A 240 12.87 -17.92 6.75
CA HIS A 240 11.66 -18.71 6.61
C HIS A 240 11.39 -18.98 5.13
N LEU A 241 11.28 -20.26 4.79
CA LEU A 241 10.86 -20.72 3.47
C LEU A 241 9.40 -21.14 3.55
N THR A 242 8.55 -20.47 2.79
CA THR A 242 7.13 -20.79 2.82
C THR A 242 6.88 -22.19 2.26
N THR A 243 6.06 -22.97 2.96
CA THR A 243 5.61 -24.28 2.48
C THR A 243 4.68 -24.12 1.27
N GLY A 244 4.71 -25.08 0.35
CA GLY A 244 3.94 -25.03 -0.90
C GLY A 244 4.70 -25.62 -2.08
N ARG A 245 4.14 -25.47 -3.30
CA ARG A 245 4.76 -25.95 -4.55
C ARG A 245 6.24 -25.51 -4.66
N ILE A 246 7.00 -26.29 -5.43
CA ILE A 246 8.40 -25.99 -5.78
C ILE A 246 8.43 -24.63 -6.48
N HIS A 247 8.87 -23.62 -5.74
CA HIS A 247 9.13 -22.29 -6.28
C HIS A 247 10.49 -22.26 -6.95
N ASN A 248 10.59 -21.50 -8.02
CA ASN A 248 11.90 -21.21 -8.57
C ASN A 248 12.63 -20.31 -7.58
N LYS A 249 13.67 -20.85 -6.95
CA LYS A 249 14.40 -20.23 -5.83
C LYS A 249 15.04 -18.87 -6.18
N ASN A 250 15.13 -18.55 -7.47
CA ASN A 250 15.75 -17.32 -7.95
C ASN A 250 14.74 -16.23 -8.32
N VAL A 251 13.43 -16.51 -8.21
CA VAL A 251 12.38 -15.54 -8.53
C VAL A 251 12.27 -14.50 -7.41
N SER A 252 12.15 -13.23 -7.76
CA SER A 252 12.00 -12.16 -6.78
C SER A 252 10.66 -12.24 -6.04
N THR A 253 10.65 -11.77 -4.80
CA THR A 253 9.49 -11.81 -3.91
C THR A 253 9.27 -10.42 -3.32
N HIS A 254 8.05 -9.90 -3.40
CA HIS A 254 7.62 -8.76 -2.60
C HIS A 254 6.84 -9.26 -1.37
N LEU A 255 6.95 -8.51 -0.28
CA LEU A 255 6.36 -8.77 1.02
C LEU A 255 5.67 -7.51 1.50
N ILE A 256 4.47 -7.66 2.04
CA ILE A 256 3.77 -6.61 2.78
C ILE A 256 3.22 -7.20 4.08
N GLY A 257 3.48 -6.56 5.21
CA GLY A 257 3.02 -6.99 6.53
C GLY A 257 1.97 -6.04 7.11
N SER A 258 1.54 -6.36 8.34
CA SER A 258 0.57 -5.56 9.09
C SER A 258 -0.75 -5.35 8.32
N ILE A 259 -1.24 -6.38 7.63
CA ILE A 259 -2.55 -6.35 6.96
C ILE A 259 -3.64 -6.42 8.04
N SER A 260 -4.53 -5.44 8.04
CA SER A 260 -5.60 -5.31 9.04
C SER A 260 -6.68 -6.38 8.89
N LYS A 261 -7.03 -7.04 10.01
CA LYS A 261 -8.17 -7.97 10.14
C LYS A 261 -9.50 -7.26 10.46
N GLY A 262 -9.49 -5.93 10.56
CA GLY A 262 -10.65 -5.11 10.95
C GLY A 262 -10.98 -5.16 12.45
N SER A 263 -11.78 -4.19 12.88
CA SER A 263 -12.06 -3.89 14.30
C SER A 263 -12.77 -5.01 15.09
N LYS A 264 -13.38 -5.98 14.41
CA LYS A 264 -14.08 -7.10 15.07
C LYS A 264 -13.17 -8.26 15.46
N GLU A 265 -11.95 -8.32 14.94
CA GLU A 265 -10.98 -9.40 15.17
C GLU A 265 -9.72 -8.94 15.93
N GLU A 266 -9.72 -7.71 16.47
CA GLU A 266 -8.63 -7.10 17.25
C GLU A 266 -8.17 -7.91 18.49
N SER A 267 -8.87 -8.99 18.85
CA SER A 267 -8.40 -9.93 19.87
C SER A 267 -7.17 -10.75 19.45
N SER A 268 -6.87 -10.86 18.15
CA SER A 268 -5.67 -11.56 17.70
C SER A 268 -4.48 -10.59 17.69
N LYS A 269 -3.56 -10.77 18.64
CA LYS A 269 -2.27 -10.03 18.71
C LYS A 269 -1.35 -10.27 17.49
N CYS A 270 -1.75 -11.17 16.60
CA CYS A 270 -0.96 -11.70 15.49
C CYS A 270 -1.32 -10.98 14.18
N GLY A 271 -0.34 -10.36 13.54
CA GLY A 271 -0.47 -9.69 12.26
C GLY A 271 -0.67 -10.66 11.07
N LEU A 272 -1.13 -10.12 9.95
CA LEU A 272 -1.12 -10.82 8.67
C LEU A 272 -0.09 -10.20 7.75
N PHE A 273 0.54 -11.05 6.95
CA PHE A 273 1.44 -10.62 5.90
C PHE A 273 1.19 -11.40 4.62
N ALA A 274 1.40 -10.73 3.49
CA ALA A 274 1.25 -11.31 2.17
C ALA A 274 2.59 -11.32 1.44
N LEU A 275 2.73 -12.30 0.55
CA LEU A 275 3.88 -12.48 -0.32
C LEU A 275 3.40 -12.55 -1.76
N CYS A 276 4.12 -11.91 -2.66
CA CYS A 276 3.94 -12.11 -4.10
C CYS A 276 5.27 -12.38 -4.77
N THR A 277 5.27 -13.25 -5.78
CA THR A 277 6.44 -13.54 -6.60
C THR A 277 6.25 -13.05 -8.02
N LEU A 278 7.38 -12.77 -8.69
CA LEU A 278 7.37 -12.33 -10.08
C LEU A 278 6.78 -13.36 -11.06
N ASP A 279 6.73 -14.64 -10.69
CA ASP A 279 6.09 -15.69 -11.49
C ASP A 279 4.58 -15.83 -11.21
N GLY A 280 3.98 -14.95 -10.39
CA GLY A 280 2.54 -14.87 -10.20
C GLY A 280 1.99 -15.69 -9.03
N THR A 281 2.81 -16.16 -8.09
CA THR A 281 2.29 -16.72 -6.83
C THR A 281 1.94 -15.59 -5.86
N LEU A 282 0.75 -15.66 -5.26
CA LEU A 282 0.30 -14.86 -4.13
C LEU A 282 0.02 -15.78 -2.94
N LYS A 283 0.45 -15.36 -1.75
CA LYS A 283 0.17 -16.06 -0.48
C LYS A 283 -0.20 -15.06 0.60
N LEU A 284 -1.16 -15.44 1.44
CA LEU A 284 -1.45 -14.75 2.70
C LEU A 284 -1.11 -15.69 3.86
N MET A 285 -0.38 -15.15 4.82
CA MET A 285 0.16 -15.86 5.97
C MET A 285 -0.21 -15.13 7.26
N ASP A 286 -0.34 -15.88 8.35
CA ASP A 286 -0.43 -15.34 9.72
C ASP A 286 0.97 -15.28 10.36
N SER A 287 1.22 -14.44 11.37
CA SER A 287 2.53 -14.38 12.04
C SER A 287 2.94 -15.66 12.76
N SER A 288 2.01 -16.61 12.93
CA SER A 288 2.31 -17.99 13.36
C SER A 288 2.86 -18.87 12.22
N GLU A 289 3.25 -18.25 11.09
CA GLU A 289 3.75 -18.87 9.87
C GLU A 289 2.77 -19.83 9.17
N GLN A 290 1.47 -19.72 9.49
CA GLN A 290 0.43 -20.54 8.88
C GLN A 290 -0.03 -19.94 7.55
N LEU A 291 -0.10 -20.77 6.52
CA LEU A 291 -0.64 -20.41 5.22
C LEU A 291 -2.18 -20.35 5.29
N LEU A 292 -2.74 -19.16 5.10
CA LEU A 292 -4.19 -18.97 5.03
C LEU A 292 -4.74 -19.31 3.65
N TRP A 293 -4.12 -18.74 2.60
CA TRP A 293 -4.44 -19.09 1.22
C TRP A 293 -3.27 -18.87 0.28
N SER A 294 -3.31 -19.56 -0.85
CA SER A 294 -2.40 -19.35 -1.98
C SER A 294 -3.16 -19.28 -3.30
N VAL A 295 -2.81 -18.32 -4.14
CA VAL A 295 -3.39 -18.09 -5.47
C VAL A 295 -2.24 -18.01 -6.47
N GLN A 296 -2.40 -18.65 -7.62
CA GLN A 296 -1.47 -18.53 -8.74
C GLN A 296 -2.18 -17.78 -9.86
N VAL A 297 -1.51 -16.80 -10.43
CA VAL A 297 -1.94 -16.07 -11.62
C VAL A 297 -0.92 -16.26 -12.75
N ASP A 298 -1.37 -16.02 -13.98
CA ASP A 298 -0.55 -16.17 -15.19
C ASP A 298 0.11 -14.85 -15.62
N HIS A 299 0.32 -13.92 -14.69
CA HIS A 299 0.93 -12.61 -14.95
C HIS A 299 2.10 -12.35 -14.01
N GLN A 300 3.04 -11.52 -14.47
CA GLN A 300 4.24 -11.19 -13.72
C GLN A 300 3.95 -10.09 -12.69
N LEU A 301 3.81 -10.48 -11.42
CA LEU A 301 3.48 -9.58 -10.32
C LEU A 301 4.74 -8.93 -9.76
N PHE A 302 4.76 -7.60 -9.69
CA PHE A 302 5.96 -6.86 -9.28
C PHE A 302 5.74 -5.86 -8.17
N ALA A 303 4.48 -5.60 -7.81
CA ALA A 303 4.14 -4.70 -6.74
C ALA A 303 3.03 -5.35 -5.90
N LEU A 304 3.17 -5.21 -4.59
CA LEU A 304 2.24 -5.72 -3.59
C LEU A 304 1.94 -4.60 -2.60
N GLN A 305 0.67 -4.33 -2.41
CA GLN A 305 0.17 -3.28 -1.52
C GLN A 305 -1.01 -3.83 -0.72
N LYS A 306 -1.40 -3.12 0.33
CA LYS A 306 -2.59 -3.40 1.13
C LYS A 306 -3.53 -2.20 1.08
N LEU A 307 -4.82 -2.45 0.92
CA LEU A 307 -5.83 -1.40 0.81
C LEU A 307 -7.19 -1.93 1.23
N ASP A 308 -7.86 -1.26 2.16
CA ASP A 308 -9.28 -1.52 2.43
C ASP A 308 -10.13 -0.91 1.30
N VAL A 309 -10.60 -1.78 0.41
CA VAL A 309 -11.47 -1.40 -0.70
C VAL A 309 -12.96 -1.53 -0.35
N THR A 310 -13.32 -2.16 0.78
CA THR A 310 -14.72 -2.36 1.16
C THR A 310 -15.22 -1.38 2.23
N GLY A 311 -14.30 -0.70 2.91
CA GLY A 311 -14.58 0.21 4.01
C GLY A 311 -15.00 -0.51 5.29
N ASP A 312 -14.73 -1.82 5.42
CA ASP A 312 -15.08 -2.61 6.60
C ASP A 312 -13.95 -2.68 7.65
N GLY A 313 -12.81 -2.03 7.36
CA GLY A 313 -11.60 -2.00 8.17
C GLY A 313 -10.67 -3.19 7.94
N ARG A 314 -11.07 -4.18 7.14
CA ARG A 314 -10.20 -5.28 6.69
C ARG A 314 -9.48 -4.82 5.43
N GLU A 315 -8.17 -4.96 5.41
CA GLU A 315 -7.39 -4.57 4.23
C GLU A 315 -7.30 -5.75 3.24
N GLU A 316 -7.62 -5.51 1.98
CA GLU A 316 -7.37 -6.45 0.91
C GLU A 316 -5.92 -6.38 0.42
N VAL A 317 -5.43 -7.49 -0.10
CA VAL A 317 -4.12 -7.58 -0.76
C VAL A 317 -4.27 -7.17 -2.22
N VAL A 318 -3.54 -6.12 -2.62
CA VAL A 318 -3.54 -5.60 -3.99
C VAL A 318 -2.20 -5.91 -4.65
N ALA A 319 -2.23 -6.70 -5.72
CA ALA A 319 -1.05 -7.07 -6.49
C ALA A 319 -1.16 -6.57 -7.93
N CYS A 320 -0.13 -5.87 -8.42
CA CYS A 320 -0.10 -5.34 -9.78
C CYS A 320 0.93 -6.08 -10.64
N ALA A 321 0.56 -6.32 -11.89
CA ALA A 321 1.42 -6.86 -12.94
C ALA A 321 1.93 -5.77 -13.89
N TRP A 322 2.97 -6.10 -14.68
CA TRP A 322 3.62 -5.17 -15.63
C TRP A 322 2.70 -4.72 -16.77
N ASP A 323 1.72 -5.56 -17.13
CA ASP A 323 0.76 -5.34 -18.21
C ASP A 323 -0.51 -4.62 -17.76
N GLY A 324 -0.52 -4.05 -16.55
CA GLY A 324 -1.66 -3.33 -16.00
C GLY A 324 -2.72 -4.20 -15.33
N GLN A 325 -2.58 -5.53 -15.31
CA GLN A 325 -3.48 -6.38 -14.53
C GLN A 325 -3.26 -6.17 -13.03
N THR A 326 -4.32 -5.78 -12.34
CA THR A 326 -4.34 -5.61 -10.88
C THR A 326 -5.29 -6.60 -10.25
N TYR A 327 -4.82 -7.33 -9.26
CA TYR A 327 -5.58 -8.32 -8.48
C TYR A 327 -5.81 -7.77 -7.08
N ILE A 328 -7.06 -7.76 -6.64
CA ILE A 328 -7.46 -7.42 -5.28
C ILE A 328 -8.02 -8.70 -4.67
N ILE A 329 -7.44 -9.14 -3.55
CA ILE A 329 -7.75 -10.42 -2.90
C ILE A 329 -8.08 -10.18 -1.44
N ASP A 330 -9.26 -10.64 -1.03
CA ASP A 330 -9.68 -10.56 0.37
C ASP A 330 -9.11 -11.70 1.22
N HIS A 331 -9.42 -11.65 2.51
CA HIS A 331 -9.04 -12.67 3.48
C HIS A 331 -9.66 -14.06 3.18
N ASN A 332 -10.80 -14.09 2.47
CA ASN A 332 -11.54 -15.29 2.09
C ASN A 332 -11.10 -15.86 0.74
N ARG A 333 -10.03 -15.34 0.14
CA ARG A 333 -9.49 -15.74 -1.18
C ARG A 333 -10.43 -15.39 -2.35
N THR A 334 -11.35 -14.45 -2.16
CA THR A 334 -12.14 -13.87 -3.25
C THR A 334 -11.25 -12.95 -4.06
N VAL A 335 -11.18 -13.19 -5.37
CA VAL A 335 -10.32 -12.42 -6.27
C VAL A 335 -11.15 -11.54 -7.19
N VAL A 336 -10.80 -10.26 -7.17
CA VAL A 336 -11.31 -9.23 -8.06
C VAL A 336 -10.16 -8.72 -8.92
N ARG A 337 -10.43 -8.45 -10.19
CA ARG A 337 -9.43 -8.02 -11.18
C ARG A 337 -9.82 -6.67 -11.77
N PHE A 338 -8.85 -5.79 -11.91
CA PHE A 338 -8.97 -4.53 -12.63
C PHE A 338 -7.87 -4.48 -13.71
N GLN A 339 -8.23 -4.02 -14.92
CA GLN A 339 -7.29 -3.84 -16.02
C GLN A 339 -7.00 -2.35 -16.16
N PHE A 340 -5.73 -1.98 -16.02
CA PHE A 340 -5.22 -0.69 -16.49
C PHE A 340 -4.71 -0.83 -17.92
N ASP A 341 -5.02 0.14 -18.80
CA ASP A 341 -4.84 -0.01 -20.26
C ASP A 341 -3.38 0.10 -20.73
N GLU A 342 -2.45 0.55 -19.88
CA GLU A 342 -1.05 0.77 -20.23
C GLU A 342 -0.11 -0.10 -19.37
N ASN A 343 1.13 -0.28 -19.84
CA ASN A 343 2.15 -0.94 -19.03
C ASN A 343 2.54 -0.07 -17.82
N VAL A 344 2.80 -0.73 -16.70
CA VAL A 344 3.03 -0.07 -15.42
C VAL A 344 4.52 -0.09 -15.09
N ASN A 345 5.11 1.10 -14.90
CA ASN A 345 6.50 1.26 -14.46
C ASN A 345 6.60 1.14 -12.92
N ALA A 346 5.66 1.77 -12.21
CA ALA A 346 5.56 1.69 -10.76
C ALA A 346 4.10 1.76 -10.32
N PHE A 347 3.83 1.14 -9.18
CA PHE A 347 2.49 1.01 -8.64
C PHE A 347 2.50 1.29 -7.14
N CYS A 348 1.55 2.12 -6.70
CA CYS A 348 1.30 2.39 -5.30
C CYS A 348 -0.21 2.33 -5.05
N ALA A 349 -0.61 1.88 -3.87
CA ALA A 349 -2.00 1.88 -3.43
C ALA A 349 -2.05 2.34 -1.99
N GLY A 350 -3.09 3.07 -1.64
CA GLY A 350 -3.21 3.67 -0.31
C GLY A 350 -4.32 4.70 -0.28
N GLN A 351 -4.30 5.51 0.77
CA GLN A 351 -5.24 6.61 0.94
C GLN A 351 -4.66 7.88 0.29
N TYR A 352 -5.44 8.56 -0.54
CA TYR A 352 -5.06 9.83 -1.19
C TYR A 352 -6.20 10.83 -1.13
N THR A 353 -5.87 12.10 -0.92
CA THR A 353 -6.85 13.18 -0.97
C THR A 353 -6.95 13.74 -2.38
N CYS A 354 -8.12 13.55 -2.99
CA CYS A 354 -8.48 14.14 -4.26
C CYS A 354 -9.58 15.21 -4.06
N LYS A 355 -10.53 15.31 -4.99
CA LYS A 355 -11.56 16.38 -5.04
C LYS A 355 -12.45 16.53 -3.80
N GLU A 356 -12.63 15.47 -3.02
CA GLU A 356 -13.58 15.46 -1.89
C GLU A 356 -12.98 16.01 -0.58
N GLY A 357 -11.71 16.47 -0.59
CA GLY A 357 -11.04 16.99 0.61
C GLY A 357 -10.95 15.94 1.73
N LYS A 358 -10.98 14.66 1.36
CA LYS A 358 -10.91 13.51 2.24
C LYS A 358 -10.02 12.46 1.60
N ASN A 359 -9.30 11.77 2.47
CA ASN A 359 -8.57 10.56 2.11
C ASN A 359 -9.55 9.49 1.62
N SER A 360 -9.32 9.01 0.40
CA SER A 360 -10.08 7.93 -0.22
C SER A 360 -9.13 6.84 -0.71
N PRO A 361 -9.57 5.57 -0.73
CA PRO A 361 -8.75 4.47 -1.24
C PRO A 361 -8.48 4.70 -2.73
N CYS A 362 -7.21 4.60 -3.11
CA CYS A 362 -6.77 4.89 -4.46
C CYS A 362 -5.74 3.88 -4.98
N LEU A 363 -5.70 3.77 -6.31
CA LEU A 363 -4.70 3.02 -7.06
C LEU A 363 -3.94 4.00 -7.93
N VAL A 364 -2.62 4.05 -7.76
CA VAL A 364 -1.72 4.96 -8.46
C VAL A 364 -0.85 4.16 -9.43
N TYR A 365 -1.03 4.44 -10.72
CA TYR A 365 -0.28 3.82 -11.81
C TYR A 365 0.65 4.82 -12.44
N VAL A 366 1.94 4.51 -12.44
CA VAL A 366 2.94 5.27 -13.19
C VAL A 366 3.13 4.59 -14.54
N SER A 367 2.78 5.27 -15.61
CA SER A 367 2.97 4.76 -16.97
C SER A 367 4.34 5.15 -17.53
N PHE A 368 4.81 4.39 -18.52
CA PHE A 368 5.96 4.74 -19.36
C PHE A 368 5.70 5.97 -20.26
N ASN A 369 4.45 6.42 -20.40
CA ASN A 369 4.06 7.57 -21.21
C ASN A 369 4.15 8.91 -20.46
N HIS A 370 5.03 9.02 -19.46
CA HIS A 370 5.26 10.26 -18.69
C HIS A 370 4.00 10.80 -18.00
N LYS A 371 3.15 9.89 -17.51
CA LYS A 371 1.90 10.20 -16.83
C LYS A 371 1.72 9.32 -15.61
N ILE A 372 1.14 9.91 -14.58
CA ILE A 372 0.67 9.19 -13.40
C ILE A 372 -0.85 9.21 -13.42
N TYR A 373 -1.47 8.05 -13.32
CA TYR A 373 -2.91 7.90 -13.25
C TYR A 373 -3.31 7.53 -11.83
N ILE A 374 -4.14 8.35 -11.22
CA ILE A 374 -4.73 8.08 -9.91
C ILE A 374 -6.19 7.70 -10.14
N TYR A 375 -6.52 6.43 -9.91
CA TYR A 375 -7.90 5.99 -9.75
C TYR A 375 -8.27 6.24 -8.30
N TRP A 376 -9.17 7.18 -8.07
CA TRP A 376 -9.63 7.55 -6.73
C TRP A 376 -11.01 6.94 -6.47
N LYS A 377 -11.39 6.81 -5.20
CA LYS A 377 -12.65 6.17 -4.78
C LYS A 377 -12.75 4.73 -5.26
N VAL A 378 -11.68 3.98 -5.01
CA VAL A 378 -11.56 2.55 -5.31
C VAL A 378 -12.29 1.79 -4.21
N GLU A 379 -13.62 1.93 -4.21
CA GLU A 379 -14.51 1.34 -3.21
C GLU A 379 -15.40 0.27 -3.86
N LEU A 380 -15.66 -0.79 -3.11
CA LEU A 380 -16.50 -1.91 -3.49
C LEU A 380 -17.46 -2.21 -2.36
N GLU A 381 -18.76 -2.28 -2.66
CA GLU A 381 -19.75 -2.68 -1.64
C GLU A 381 -19.46 -4.08 -1.09
N ARG A 382 -18.99 -5.00 -1.94
CA ARG A 382 -18.63 -6.37 -1.62
C ARG A 382 -17.58 -6.92 -2.59
N MET A 383 -16.66 -7.72 -2.06
CA MET A 383 -15.71 -8.52 -2.85
C MET A 383 -16.39 -9.71 -3.53
N GLU A 384 -17.25 -10.42 -2.80
CA GLU A 384 -17.97 -11.59 -3.32
C GLU A 384 -19.00 -11.21 -4.39
N SER A 385 -18.98 -11.95 -5.51
CA SER A 385 -20.09 -11.92 -6.46
C SER A 385 -21.29 -12.62 -5.82
N THR A 386 -22.36 -11.89 -5.54
CA THR A 386 -23.62 -12.47 -5.10
C THR A 386 -24.54 -12.66 -6.31
N ASN A 387 -25.25 -13.79 -6.34
CA ASN A 387 -26.40 -13.95 -7.23
C ASN A 387 -27.62 -13.31 -6.56
N LEU A 388 -28.51 -12.75 -7.38
CA LEU A 388 -29.76 -12.16 -6.91
C LEU A 388 -30.53 -13.11 -5.98
N LEU A 389 -30.47 -14.41 -6.27
CA LEU A 389 -31.14 -15.46 -5.52
C LEU A 389 -30.65 -15.51 -4.06
N ARG A 390 -29.34 -15.43 -3.78
CA ARG A 390 -28.82 -15.33 -2.41
C ARG A 390 -29.25 -14.04 -1.72
N VAL A 391 -29.22 -12.91 -2.42
CA VAL A 391 -29.61 -11.61 -1.84
C VAL A 391 -31.08 -11.62 -1.42
N LEU A 392 -31.94 -12.26 -2.22
CA LEU A 392 -33.37 -12.44 -1.93
C LEU A 392 -33.61 -13.45 -0.79
N GLU A 393 -32.74 -14.45 -0.63
CA GLU A 393 -32.82 -15.42 0.47
C GLU A 393 -32.39 -14.80 1.81
N GLU A 394 -31.36 -13.96 1.82
CA GLU A 394 -30.80 -13.31 3.02
C GLU A 394 -31.76 -12.30 3.64
N LYS A 395 -32.63 -11.67 2.85
CA LYS A 395 -33.55 -10.62 3.32
C LYS A 395 -35.01 -11.11 3.33
N PRO A 396 -35.56 -11.50 4.51
CA PRO A 396 -36.92 -12.05 4.60
C PRO A 396 -38.03 -11.07 4.16
N GLU A 397 -37.75 -9.76 4.22
CA GLU A 397 -38.65 -8.71 3.74
C GLU A 397 -38.94 -8.79 2.24
N PHE A 398 -38.01 -9.31 1.42
CA PHE A 398 -38.24 -9.46 -0.01
C PHE A 398 -39.23 -10.57 -0.33
N LYS A 399 -39.28 -11.64 0.48
CA LYS A 399 -40.32 -12.67 0.35
C LYS A 399 -41.72 -12.08 0.55
N ASN A 400 -41.87 -11.08 1.41
CA ASN A 400 -43.14 -10.40 1.64
C ASN A 400 -43.52 -9.49 0.47
N HIS A 401 -42.57 -8.75 -0.10
CA HIS A 401 -42.81 -7.94 -1.30
C HIS A 401 -43.12 -8.79 -2.54
N LEU A 402 -42.45 -9.93 -2.72
CA LEU A 402 -42.76 -10.88 -3.81
C LEU A 402 -44.18 -11.47 -3.71
N LYS A 403 -44.67 -11.69 -2.48
CA LYS A 403 -46.07 -12.07 -2.24
C LYS A 403 -47.04 -10.94 -2.59
N ALA A 404 -46.73 -9.71 -2.20
CA ALA A 404 -47.56 -8.54 -2.52
C ALA A 404 -47.68 -8.28 -4.03
N LEU A 405 -46.64 -8.60 -4.79
CA LEU A 405 -46.62 -8.50 -6.26
C LEU A 405 -47.30 -9.68 -6.98
N GLY A 406 -47.87 -10.65 -6.24
CA GLY A 406 -48.56 -11.80 -6.82
C GLY A 406 -47.63 -12.83 -7.49
N VAL A 407 -46.32 -12.76 -7.19
CA VAL A 407 -45.32 -13.73 -7.68
C VAL A 407 -45.04 -14.83 -6.64
N GLY A 408 -45.71 -14.78 -5.48
CA GLY A 408 -45.44 -15.63 -4.32
C GLY A 408 -45.97 -17.07 -4.33
N GLU A 409 -46.67 -17.51 -5.37
CA GLU A 409 -47.22 -18.88 -5.45
C GLU A 409 -46.27 -19.93 -6.06
N TYR A 410 -45.10 -19.51 -6.53
CA TYR A 410 -44.18 -20.44 -7.17
C TYR A 410 -43.27 -21.16 -6.16
N THR A 411 -43.26 -22.49 -6.25
CA THR A 411 -42.55 -23.42 -5.38
C THR A 411 -41.02 -23.34 -5.48
N SER A 412 -40.45 -22.58 -6.43
CA SER A 412 -39.01 -22.37 -6.58
C SER A 412 -38.65 -20.90 -6.92
N LEU A 413 -37.62 -20.36 -6.25
CA LEU A 413 -37.12 -19.00 -6.47
C LEU A 413 -36.63 -18.73 -7.91
N GLU A 414 -36.20 -19.77 -8.64
CA GLU A 414 -35.79 -19.66 -10.05
C GLU A 414 -36.95 -19.28 -10.98
N SER A 415 -38.14 -19.83 -10.73
CA SER A 415 -39.34 -19.53 -11.53
C SER A 415 -39.87 -18.10 -11.28
N VAL A 416 -39.69 -17.60 -10.04
CA VAL A 416 -39.99 -16.21 -9.66
C VAL A 416 -39.11 -15.21 -10.43
N ILE A 417 -37.80 -15.49 -10.52
CA ILE A 417 -36.84 -14.63 -11.26
C ILE A 417 -37.15 -14.65 -12.76
N THR A 418 -37.45 -15.81 -13.34
CA THR A 418 -37.78 -15.94 -14.76
C THR A 418 -39.01 -15.11 -15.14
N LYS A 419 -40.03 -15.09 -14.26
CA LYS A 419 -41.24 -14.30 -14.47
C LYS A 419 -41.02 -12.79 -14.23
N LEU A 420 -40.22 -12.41 -13.22
CA LEU A 420 -39.80 -11.03 -13.02
C LEU A 420 -39.08 -10.46 -14.26
N ILE A 421 -38.21 -11.24 -14.89
CA ILE A 421 -37.53 -10.85 -16.14
C ILE A 421 -38.53 -10.68 -17.29
N GLN A 422 -39.56 -11.53 -17.36
CA GLN A 422 -40.61 -11.44 -18.38
C GLN A 422 -41.55 -10.23 -18.17
N ASP A 423 -41.91 -9.93 -16.92
CA ASP A 423 -42.83 -8.82 -16.58
C ASP A 423 -42.17 -7.44 -16.76
N VAL A 424 -40.86 -7.32 -16.52
CA VAL A 424 -40.10 -6.06 -16.76
C VAL A 424 -40.10 -5.64 -18.23
N ASN A 425 -40.26 -6.59 -19.16
CA ASN A 425 -40.31 -6.29 -20.59
C ASN A 425 -41.69 -5.78 -21.08
N TYR A 426 -42.74 -5.80 -20.24
CA TYR A 426 -44.12 -5.65 -20.73
C TYR A 426 -45.03 -4.66 -19.97
N ARG A 427 -44.60 -3.95 -18.91
CA ARG A 427 -45.50 -3.03 -18.16
C ARG A 427 -44.86 -1.73 -17.65
N ASP A 428 -45.64 -0.65 -17.69
CA ASP A 428 -45.38 0.64 -17.03
C ASP A 428 -45.38 0.50 -15.49
N PHE A 429 -44.40 1.14 -14.84
CA PHE A 429 -43.95 0.81 -13.48
C PHE A 429 -44.77 1.45 -12.34
N ASN A 430 -45.10 0.63 -11.32
CA ASN A 430 -45.60 1.05 -10.00
C ASN A 430 -44.44 1.18 -8.98
N SER A 431 -44.62 1.96 -7.91
CA SER A 431 -43.58 2.31 -6.92
C SER A 431 -42.88 1.12 -6.24
N ASP A 432 -43.59 0.01 -6.02
CA ASP A 432 -43.03 -1.17 -5.33
C ASP A 432 -42.15 -2.04 -6.26
N PHE A 433 -42.36 -1.94 -7.57
CA PHE A 433 -41.51 -2.61 -8.58
C PHE A 433 -40.12 -1.96 -8.67
N ILE A 434 -40.02 -0.66 -8.35
CA ILE A 434 -38.76 0.10 -8.41
C ILE A 434 -37.74 -0.44 -7.41
N VAL A 435 -38.17 -0.89 -6.23
CA VAL A 435 -37.28 -1.44 -5.19
C VAL A 435 -36.63 -2.75 -5.63
N ILE A 436 -37.38 -3.62 -6.30
CA ILE A 436 -36.87 -4.90 -6.81
C ILE A 436 -35.93 -4.65 -8.00
N ILE A 437 -36.26 -3.72 -8.89
CA ILE A 437 -35.37 -3.30 -9.98
C ILE A 437 -34.11 -2.66 -9.43
N HIS A 438 -34.17 -1.89 -8.34
CA HIS A 438 -32.97 -1.36 -7.70
C HIS A 438 -32.06 -2.48 -7.19
N CYS A 439 -32.61 -3.51 -6.55
CA CYS A 439 -31.86 -4.71 -6.15
C CYS A 439 -31.33 -5.52 -7.36
N TYR A 440 -32.12 -5.63 -8.43
CA TYR A 440 -31.78 -6.32 -9.68
C TYR A 440 -30.66 -5.58 -10.44
N CYS A 441 -30.74 -4.26 -10.52
CA CYS A 441 -29.73 -3.38 -11.07
C CYS A 441 -28.45 -3.40 -10.22
N SER A 442 -28.52 -3.35 -8.89
CA SER A 442 -27.33 -3.51 -8.03
C SER A 442 -26.62 -4.86 -8.27
N CYS A 443 -27.37 -5.93 -8.52
CA CYS A 443 -26.80 -7.24 -8.87
C CYS A 443 -26.22 -7.29 -10.31
N ILE A 444 -26.90 -6.73 -11.31
CA ILE A 444 -26.44 -6.73 -12.72
C ILE A 444 -25.30 -5.74 -12.96
N PHE A 445 -25.31 -4.56 -12.36
CA PHE A 445 -24.19 -3.60 -12.44
C PHE A 445 -22.92 -4.15 -11.77
N SER A 446 -23.04 -5.18 -10.91
CA SER A 446 -21.89 -5.93 -10.41
C SER A 446 -21.24 -6.86 -11.46
N HIS A 447 -21.97 -7.19 -12.54
CA HIS A 447 -21.55 -8.13 -13.59
C HIS A 447 -21.42 -7.54 -15.00
N CYS A 448 -21.92 -6.33 -15.28
CA CYS A 448 -21.72 -5.65 -16.55
C CYS A 448 -21.54 -4.14 -16.35
N SER A 449 -20.28 -3.69 -16.35
CA SER A 449 -19.96 -2.26 -16.51
C SER A 449 -19.94 -1.91 -17.99
N TYR A 450 -21.12 -1.65 -18.56
CA TYR A 450 -21.27 -0.78 -19.73
C TYR A 450 -22.33 0.26 -19.39
N ARG A 451 -21.90 1.48 -19.07
CA ARG A 451 -22.78 2.65 -19.10
C ARG A 451 -22.51 3.37 -20.42
N VAL A 452 -23.46 3.28 -21.34
CA VAL A 452 -23.51 4.11 -22.54
C VAL A 452 -23.89 5.52 -22.11
N ILE A 453 -23.06 6.47 -22.57
CA ILE A 453 -23.20 7.94 -22.72
C ILE A 453 -24.39 8.59 -22.01
#